data_AF-A0A969MGA7-F1
#
_entry.id   AF-A0A969MGA7-F1
#
_cell.length_a   1.000
_cell.length_b   1.000
_cell.length_c   1.000
_cell.angle_alpha   90.00
_cell.angle_beta   90.00
_cell.angle_gamma   90.00
#
_symmetry.space_group_name_H-M   'P 1'
#
loop_
_entity.id
_entity.type
_entity.pdbx_description
1 polymer ?
#
loop_
_entity_poly.entity_id
_entity_poly.type
_entity_poly.pdbx_seq_one_letter_code
_entity_poly.pdbx_strand_id
1 'polypeptide(L)' 'MEEVAYLAYHFHWSYEQIMIMEHRERQQWVAQVAQINQRFNEQSK' A
#
# COMPACT_ATOMS: atom_id res chain seq x y z
N MET A 1 -5.65 11.12 -2.21
CA MET A 1 -4.32 10.93 -2.85
C MET A 1 -3.30 10.27 -1.92
N GLU A 2 -3.53 10.21 -0.61
CA GLU A 2 -2.61 9.62 0.38
C GLU A 2 -2.34 8.12 0.16
N GLU A 3 -3.35 7.33 -0.20
CA GLU A 3 -3.20 5.91 -0.54
C GLU A 3 -2.17 5.65 -1.65
N VAL A 4 -2.16 6.51 -2.66
CA VAL A 4 -1.25 6.41 -3.81
C VAL A 4 0.18 6.72 -3.40
N ALA A 5 0.37 7.77 -2.59
CA ALA A 5 1.67 8.12 -2.04
C ALA A 5 2.21 7.03 -1.11
N TYR A 6 1.35 6.41 -0.29
CA TYR A 6 1.71 5.32 0.62
C TYR A 6 2.19 4.08 -0.14
N LEU A 7 1.45 3.66 -1.17
CA LEU A 7 1.83 2.50 -2.00
C LEU A 7 3.09 2.78 -2.83
N ALA A 8 3.21 3.96 -3.43
CA ALA A 8 4.40 4.34 -4.19
C ALA A 8 5.66 4.38 -3.30
N TYR A 9 5.55 4.89 -2.07
CA TYR A 9 6.66 4.96 -1.12
C TYR A 9 7.12 3.59 -0.62
N HIS A 10 6.20 2.66 -0.38
CA HIS A 10 6.55 1.33 0.17
C HIS A 10 6.90 0.28 -0.89
N PHE A 11 6.30 0.31 -2.09
CA PHE A 11 6.45 -0.74 -3.09
C PHE A 11 7.11 -0.29 -4.40
N HIS A 12 7.42 1.00 -4.56
CA HIS A 12 7.94 1.58 -5.82
C HIS A 12 7.02 1.34 -7.02
N TRP A 13 5.73 1.08 -6.80
CA TRP A 13 4.75 1.02 -7.89
C TRP A 13 4.67 2.36 -8.60
N SER A 14 4.58 2.32 -9.93
CA SER A 14 4.46 3.55 -10.71
C SER A 14 3.11 4.21 -10.42
N TYR A 15 3.11 5.54 -10.40
CA TYR A 15 1.88 6.32 -10.18
C TYR A 15 0.77 5.92 -11.16
N GLU A 16 1.13 5.66 -12.42
CA GLU A 16 0.18 5.16 -13.44
C GLU A 16 -0.44 3.83 -13.05
N GLN A 17 0.35 2.86 -12.55
CA GLN A 17 -0.15 1.56 -12.13
C GLN A 17 -1.14 1.66 -10.95
N ILE A 18 -0.96 2.63 -10.07
CA ILE A 18 -1.88 2.85 -8.96
C ILE A 18 -3.15 3.58 -9.44
N MET A 19 -3.02 4.48 -10.41
CA MET A 19 -4.14 5.23 -10.96
C MET A 19 -5.07 4.38 -11.83
N ILE A 20 -4.57 3.32 -12.46
CA ILE A 20 -5.41 2.35 -13.20
C ILE A 20 -6.21 1.41 -12.28
N MET A 21 -5.83 1.29 -11.00
CA MET A 21 -6.58 0.47 -10.04
C MET A 21 -7.89 1.16 -9.68
N GLU A 22 -8.95 0.37 -9.54
CA GLU A 22 -10.22 0.84 -9.00
C GLU A 22 -10.03 1.37 -7.56
N HIS A 23 -10.78 2.41 -7.16
CA HIS A 23 -10.58 3.00 -5.83
C HIS A 23 -10.75 1.96 -4.71
N ARG A 24 -11.70 1.03 -4.88
CA ARG A 24 -11.92 -0.07 -3.93
C ARG A 24 -10.72 -1.03 -3.87
N GLU A 25 -10.07 -1.27 -5.00
CA GLU A 25 -8.90 -2.13 -5.06
C GLU A 25 -7.71 -1.46 -4.36
N ARG A 26 -7.52 -0.14 -4.56
CA ARG A 26 -6.50 0.63 -3.82
C ARG A 26 -6.67 0.53 -2.30
N GLN A 27 -7.90 0.66 -1.81
CA GLN A 27 -8.22 0.53 -0.38
C GLN A 27 -7.85 -0.85 0.17
N GLN A 28 -8.15 -1.92 -0.58
CA GLN A 28 -7.83 -3.29 -0.20
C GLN A 28 -6.33 -3.53 -0.13
N TRP A 29 -5.57 -3.01 -1.09
CA TRP A 29 -4.11 -3.12 -1.08
C TRP A 29 -3.48 -2.36 0.08
N VAL A 30 -3.93 -1.12 0.36
CA VAL A 30 -3.43 -0.33 1.50
C VAL A 30 -3.66 -1.07 2.82
N ALA A 31 -4.85 -1.63 3.04
CA ALA A 31 -5.15 -2.39 4.26
C ALA A 31 -4.30 -3.66 4.40
N GLN A 32 -4.08 -4.41 3.31
CA GLN A 32 -3.23 -5.59 3.32
C GLN A 32 -1.77 -5.25 3.62
N VAL A 33 -1.25 -4.21 2.97
CA VAL A 33 0.11 -3.72 3.20
C VAL A 33 0.31 -3.29 4.65
N ALA A 34 -0.63 -2.55 5.21
CA ALA A 34 -0.58 -2.12 6.60
C ALA A 34 -0.53 -3.31 7.56
N GLN A 35 -1.34 -4.36 7.33
CA GLN A 35 -1.29 -5.59 8.12
C GLN A 35 0.06 -6.32 8.03
N ILE A 36 0.63 -6.42 6.82
CA ILE A 36 1.94 -7.05 6.62
C ILE A 36 3.01 -6.27 7.38
N ASN A 37 3.07 -4.96 7.19
CA ASN A 37 4.04 -4.09 7.86
C ASN A 37 3.91 -4.13 9.38
N GLN A 38 2.68 -4.16 9.91
CA GLN A 38 2.45 -4.30 11.33
C GLN A 38 3.04 -5.61 11.87
N ARG A 39 2.76 -6.74 11.22
CA ARG A 39 3.29 -8.06 11.63
C ARG A 39 4.81 -8.12 11.58
N PHE A 40 5.42 -7.59 10.52
CA PHE A 40 6.88 -7.54 10.40
C PHE A 40 7.52 -6.67 11.49
N ASN A 41 6.95 -5.50 11.78
CA ASN A 41 7.44 -4.63 12.85
C ASN A 41 7.26 -5.25 14.25
N GLU A 42 6.21 -6.04 14.46
CA GLU A 42 6.00 -6.78 15.72
C GLU A 42 7.00 -7.93 15.89
N GLN A 43 7.42 -8.58 14.81
CA GLN A 43 8.43 -9.66 14.84
C GLN A 43 9.87 -9.14 14.94
N SER A 44 10.11 -7.89 14.53
CA SER A 44 11.44 -7.26 14.58
C SER A 44 11.72 -6.51 15.90
N LYS A 45 10.80 -6.57 16.88
CA LYS A 45 10.98 -6.06 18.24
C LYS A 45 11.48 -7.16 19.18
#